data_AF-A0A397UCZ0-F1
#
_entry.id   AF-A0A397UCZ0-F1
#
_cell.length_a   1.000
_cell.length_b   1.000
_cell.length_c   1.000
_cell.angle_alpha   90.00
_cell.angle_beta   90.00
_cell.angle_gamma   90.00
#
_symmetry.space_group_name_H-M   'P 1'
#
loop_
_entity.id
_entity.type
_entity.pdbx_description
1 polymer ?
#
loop_
_entity_poly.entity_id
_entity_poly.type
_entity_poly.pdbx_seq_one_letter_code
_entity_poly.pdbx_strand_id
1 'polypeptide(L)'
;RQKITEPDEIKNKIHDIVLKHVKLADKNKWMDIKLSDPNLKFEILRDCMSLTDRNIPNLELNFIETVGDAVKFYLGEEKKDPRIGHPVASWFAENEDKLPPNMTFIPYVKELGVKRENRKKLQKK
;
A
#
# COMPACT_ATOMS: atom_id res chain seq x y z
N ARG A 1 -11.13 -6.80 22.13
CA ARG A 1 -10.62 -5.64 21.36
C ARG A 1 -11.49 -5.52 20.13
N GLN A 2 -12.23 -4.42 19.95
CA GLN A 2 -13.11 -4.24 18.79
C GLN A 2 -12.23 -3.93 17.57
N LYS A 3 -12.40 -4.73 16.50
CA LYS A 3 -11.71 -4.51 15.23
C LYS A 3 -12.38 -3.34 14.52
N ILE A 4 -11.67 -2.22 14.43
CA ILE A 4 -12.12 -1.07 13.67
C ILE A 4 -11.96 -1.44 12.21
N THR A 5 -13.08 -1.49 11.50
CA THR A 5 -13.10 -1.86 10.08
C THR A 5 -13.66 -0.73 9.23
N GLU A 6 -14.35 0.23 9.84
CA GLU A 6 -14.95 1.35 9.13
C GLU A 6 -13.91 2.43 8.80
N PRO A 7 -13.92 2.94 7.55
CA PRO A 7 -12.93 3.90 7.07
C PRO A 7 -12.95 5.22 7.85
N ASP A 8 -14.14 5.71 8.21
CA ASP A 8 -14.29 6.96 8.94
C ASP A 8 -13.80 6.83 10.40
N GLU A 9 -14.03 5.68 11.03
CA GLU A 9 -13.51 5.41 12.38
C GLU A 9 -11.98 5.33 12.39
N ILE A 10 -11.37 4.71 11.37
CA ILE A 10 -9.92 4.65 11.22
C ILE A 10 -9.35 6.06 11.10
N LYS A 11 -9.92 6.89 10.23
CA LYS A 11 -9.49 8.26 10.00
C LYS A 11 -9.56 9.11 11.26
N ASN A 12 -10.68 9.04 11.99
CA ASN A 12 -10.89 9.80 13.22
C ASN A 12 -9.90 9.39 14.32
N LYS A 13 -9.64 8.09 14.48
CA LYS A 13 -8.69 7.63 15.50
C LYS A 13 -7.23 7.96 15.16
N ILE A 14 -6.85 7.91 13.88
CA ILE A 14 -5.52 8.37 13.46
C ILE A 14 -5.38 9.87 13.75
N HIS A 15 -6.40 10.66 13.45
CA HIS A 15 -6.42 12.09 13.79
C HIS A 15 -6.21 12.33 15.30
N ASP A 16 -6.90 11.57 16.17
CA ASP A 16 -6.73 11.68 17.62
C ASP A 16 -5.32 11.28 18.09
N ILE A 17 -4.68 10.30 17.45
CA ILE A 17 -3.28 9.93 17.74
C ILE A 17 -2.35 11.07 17.35
N VAL A 18 -2.54 11.63 16.16
CA VAL A 18 -1.69 12.72 15.64
C VAL A 18 -1.78 13.94 16.55
N LEU A 19 -2.96 14.27 17.06
CA LEU A 19 -3.14 15.37 18.01
C LEU A 19 -2.46 15.15 19.38
N LYS A 20 -2.23 13.89 19.80
CA LYS A 20 -1.50 13.59 21.04
C LYS A 20 -0.01 13.87 20.90
N HIS A 21 0.55 13.57 19.73
CA HIS A 21 1.99 13.66 19.47
C HIS A 21 2.39 15.01 18.87
N VAL A 22 1.50 15.66 18.11
CA VAL A 22 1.74 16.93 17.45
C VAL A 22 0.78 17.98 17.98
N LYS A 23 1.32 19.05 18.58
CA LYS A 23 0.56 20.26 18.91
C LYS A 23 0.25 21.02 17.62
N LEU A 24 -0.82 20.66 16.93
CA LEU A 24 -1.29 21.36 15.74
C LEU A 24 -1.95 22.69 16.11
N ALA A 25 -1.53 23.77 15.44
CA ALA A 25 -2.25 25.05 15.45
C ALA A 25 -3.51 25.00 14.56
N ASP A 26 -3.46 24.27 13.43
CA ASP A 26 -4.54 24.19 12.45
C ASP A 26 -5.11 22.76 12.33
N LYS A 27 -6.34 22.55 12.79
CA LYS A 27 -7.04 21.26 12.73
C LYS A 27 -7.28 20.70 11.33
N ASN A 28 -7.19 21.52 10.28
CA ASN A 28 -7.50 21.08 8.91
C ASN A 28 -6.27 20.60 8.11
N LYS A 29 -5.04 20.87 8.56
CA LYS A 29 -3.81 20.53 7.80
C LYS A 29 -3.02 19.35 8.38
N TRP A 30 -3.65 18.55 9.23
CA TRP A 30 -2.99 17.45 9.92
C TRP A 30 -2.50 16.33 8.98
N MET A 31 -3.13 16.16 7.81
CA MET A 31 -2.72 15.18 6.82
C MET A 31 -1.41 15.54 6.11
N ASP A 32 -1.14 16.84 5.97
CA ASP A 32 0.04 17.35 5.26
C ASP A 32 1.30 17.37 6.15
N ILE A 33 1.18 16.95 7.42
CA ILE A 33 2.32 16.87 8.33
C ILE A 33 3.30 15.83 7.80
N LYS A 34 4.54 16.27 7.58
CA LYS A 34 5.66 15.41 7.26
C LYS A 34 6.14 14.66 8.49
N LEU A 35 6.26 13.35 8.37
CA LEU A 35 6.80 12.44 9.37
C LEU A 35 8.31 12.25 9.17
N SER A 36 9.05 13.38 9.13
CA SER A 36 10.49 13.37 8.87
C SER A 36 11.33 12.97 10.08
N ASP A 37 10.83 13.19 11.29
CA ASP A 37 11.46 12.72 12.53
C ASP A 37 11.17 11.21 12.72
N PRO A 38 12.20 10.34 12.74
CA PRO A 38 12.02 8.90 12.92
C PRO A 38 11.31 8.52 14.23
N ASN A 39 11.56 9.27 15.32
CA ASN A 39 10.96 8.96 16.61
C ASN A 39 9.46 9.26 16.60
N LEU A 40 9.08 10.44 16.12
CA LEU A 40 7.69 10.84 15.96
C LEU A 40 6.93 9.92 15.00
N LYS A 41 7.56 9.56 13.88
CA LYS A 41 7.01 8.59 12.93
C LYS A 41 6.76 7.24 13.59
N PHE A 42 7.72 6.73 14.37
CA PHE A 42 7.57 5.47 15.08
C PHE A 42 6.43 5.51 16.10
N GLU A 43 6.35 6.56 16.92
CA GLU A 43 5.30 6.68 17.95
C GLU A 43 3.90 6.71 17.35
N ILE A 44 3.68 7.53 16.31
CA ILE A 44 2.39 7.62 15.63
C ILE A 44 2.03 6.28 14.98
N LEU A 45 2.94 5.67 14.22
CA LEU A 45 2.65 4.41 13.54
C LEU A 45 2.43 3.26 14.53
N ARG A 46 3.19 3.19 15.63
CA ARG A 46 3.00 2.19 16.70
C ARG A 46 1.61 2.27 17.32
N ASP A 47 1.15 3.48 17.61
CA ASP A 47 -0.16 3.69 18.20
C ASP A 47 -1.28 3.35 17.18
N CYS A 48 -1.10 3.69 15.91
CA CYS A 48 -2.00 3.29 14.83
C CYS A 48 -2.08 1.76 14.66
N MET A 49 -0.95 1.05 14.72
CA MET A 49 -0.90 -0.42 14.67
C MET A 49 -1.64 -1.03 15.86
N SER A 50 -1.48 -0.44 17.05
CA SER A 50 -2.15 -0.92 18.27
C SER A 50 -3.68 -0.77 18.22
N LEU A 51 -4.18 0.25 17.52
CA LEU A 51 -5.63 0.47 17.35
C LEU A 51 -6.24 -0.38 16.24
N THR A 52 -5.54 -0.51 15.11
CA THR A 52 -6.05 -1.18 13.91
C THR A 52 -5.74 -2.67 13.87
N ASP A 53 -4.82 -3.14 14.72
CA ASP A 53 -4.28 -4.51 14.72
C ASP A 53 -3.71 -4.91 13.35
N ARG A 54 -3.31 -3.92 12.55
CA ARG A 54 -2.70 -4.10 11.23
C ARG A 54 -1.22 -3.74 11.33
N ASN A 55 -0.38 -4.69 10.95
CA ASN A 55 1.06 -4.46 10.91
C ASN A 55 1.45 -3.73 9.62
N ILE A 56 2.44 -2.84 9.70
CA ILE A 56 2.99 -2.13 8.54
C ILE A 56 4.22 -2.91 8.03
N PRO A 57 4.22 -3.42 6.78
CA PRO A 57 5.40 -4.05 6.21
C PRO A 57 6.57 -3.07 6.12
N ASN A 58 7.81 -3.55 6.30
CA ASN A 58 9.00 -2.69 6.20
C ASN A 58 9.13 -1.95 4.87
N LEU A 59 8.62 -2.53 3.77
CA LEU A 59 8.61 -1.89 2.46
C LEU A 59 7.74 -0.62 2.46
N GLU A 60 6.58 -0.68 3.12
CA GLU A 60 5.60 0.40 3.19
C GLU A 60 6.06 1.54 4.10
N LEU A 61 6.93 1.25 5.08
CA LEU A 61 7.52 2.29 5.94
C LEU A 61 8.25 3.36 5.13
N ASN A 62 8.86 3.01 4.00
CA ASN A 62 9.55 3.98 3.14
C ASN A 62 8.59 4.88 2.36
N PHE A 63 7.37 4.42 2.06
CA PHE A 63 6.37 5.18 1.31
C PHE A 63 5.54 6.12 2.20
N ILE A 64 5.56 5.91 3.52
CA ILE A 64 4.85 6.78 4.47
C ILE A 64 5.72 8.01 4.80
N GLU A 65 5.58 9.08 4.01
CA GLU A 65 6.26 10.35 4.25
C GLU A 65 5.40 11.34 5.04
N THR A 66 4.09 11.29 4.84
CA THR A 66 3.12 12.17 5.49
C THR A 66 2.10 11.39 6.31
N VAL A 67 1.40 12.10 7.21
CA VAL A 67 0.26 11.51 7.93
C VAL A 67 -0.85 11.09 6.95
N GLY A 68 -1.05 11.82 5.86
CA GLY A 68 -1.96 11.45 4.78
C GLY A 68 -1.63 10.08 4.17
N ASP A 69 -0.34 9.77 3.98
CA ASP A 69 0.09 8.46 3.46
C ASP A 69 -0.18 7.34 4.46
N ALA A 70 0.02 7.59 5.75
CA ALA A 70 -0.37 6.63 6.79
C ALA A 70 -1.88 6.37 6.79
N VAL A 71 -2.71 7.41 6.65
CA VAL A 71 -4.17 7.27 6.55
C VAL A 71 -4.56 6.45 5.32
N LYS A 72 -3.98 6.73 4.15
CA LYS A 72 -4.20 5.96 2.91
C LYS A 72 -3.84 4.49 3.06
N PHE A 73 -2.71 4.20 3.72
CA PHE A 73 -2.28 2.83 4.01
C PHE A 73 -3.35 2.07 4.82
N TYR A 74 -3.86 2.66 5.90
CA TYR A 74 -4.87 2.01 6.73
C TYR A 74 -6.26 1.95 6.09
N LEU A 75 -6.61 2.90 5.23
CA LEU A 75 -7.82 2.85 4.41
C LEU A 75 -7.75 1.78 3.30
N GLY A 76 -6.55 1.30 2.97
CA GLY A 76 -6.35 0.28 1.94
C GLY A 76 -6.43 0.84 0.51
N GLU A 77 -6.23 2.15 0.35
CA GLU A 77 -6.20 2.81 -0.96
C GLU A 77 -4.94 2.47 -1.76
N GLU A 78 -3.88 1.99 -1.10
CA GLU A 78 -2.72 1.42 -1.80
C GLU A 78 -2.88 -0.07 -2.05
N LYS A 79 -3.67 -0.38 -3.09
CA LYS A 79 -3.30 -1.49 -3.97
C LYS A 79 -2.49 -0.90 -5.12
N LYS A 80 -1.20 -0.66 -4.92
CA LYS A 80 -0.30 -0.74 -6.07
C LYS A 80 -0.36 -2.17 -6.55
N ASP A 81 -1.14 -2.40 -7.61
CA ASP A 81 -1.17 -3.67 -8.31
C ASP A 81 0.30 -4.07 -8.54
N PRO A 82 0.77 -5.26 -8.10
CA PRO A 82 2.14 -5.70 -8.34
C PRO A 82 2.48 -5.81 -9.85
N ARG A 83 1.50 -5.64 -10.74
CA ARG A 83 1.66 -5.47 -12.18
C ARG A 83 2.19 -4.09 -12.59
N ILE A 84 2.00 -3.05 -11.77
CA ILE A 84 2.43 -1.68 -12.04
C ILE A 84 3.93 -1.57 -11.70
N GLY A 85 4.76 -1.45 -12.75
CA GLY A 85 6.21 -1.27 -12.63
C GLY A 85 7.07 -2.42 -13.17
N HIS A 86 6.49 -3.52 -13.69
CA HIS A 86 7.28 -4.53 -14.39
C HIS A 86 7.60 -4.04 -15.82
N PRO A 87 8.87 -3.78 -16.19
CA PRO A 87 9.21 -3.10 -17.44
C PRO A 87 8.63 -3.76 -18.68
N VAL A 88 8.61 -5.10 -18.69
CA VAL A 88 8.05 -5.90 -19.78
C VAL A 88 6.52 -5.74 -19.86
N ALA A 89 5.81 -5.75 -18.73
CA ALA A 89 4.35 -5.63 -18.75
C ALA A 89 3.90 -4.24 -19.20
N SER A 90 4.61 -3.20 -18.74
CA SER A 90 4.40 -1.82 -19.20
C SER A 90 4.68 -1.67 -20.70
N TRP A 91 5.78 -2.25 -21.19
CA TRP A 91 6.12 -2.21 -22.62
C TRP A 91 5.04 -2.87 -23.50
N PHE A 92 4.48 -4.00 -23.05
CA PHE A 92 3.41 -4.70 -23.78
C PHE A 92 2.11 -3.89 -23.84
N ALA A 93 1.75 -3.20 -22.76
CA ALA A 93 0.58 -2.31 -22.74
C ALA A 93 0.79 -1.08 -23.65
N GLU A 94 1.99 -0.50 -23.66
CA GLU A 94 2.31 0.67 -24.49
C GLU A 94 2.44 0.34 -25.99
N ASN A 95 2.68 -0.93 -26.34
CA ASN A 95 2.92 -1.36 -27.72
C ASN A 95 1.83 -2.31 -28.23
N GLU A 96 0.67 -2.37 -27.58
CA GLU A 96 -0.45 -3.24 -27.94
C GLU A 96 -0.83 -3.11 -29.43
N ASP A 97 -0.85 -1.88 -29.95
CA ASP A 97 -1.18 -1.57 -31.35
C ASP A 97 -0.14 -2.07 -32.36
N LYS A 98 1.10 -2.35 -31.93
CA LYS A 98 2.19 -2.85 -32.78
C LYS A 98 2.30 -4.36 -32.76
N LEU A 99 1.55 -5.03 -31.88
CA LEU A 99 1.60 -6.47 -31.75
C LEU A 99 0.71 -7.12 -32.82
N PRO A 100 1.17 -8.21 -33.44
CA PRO A 100 0.32 -8.95 -34.37
C PRO A 100 -0.87 -9.57 -33.61
N PRO A 101 -2.04 -9.70 -34.24
CA PRO A 101 -3.28 -10.10 -33.58
C PRO A 101 -3.28 -11.54 -33.03
N ASN A 102 -2.24 -12.31 -33.33
CA ASN A 102 -2.00 -13.65 -32.81
C ASN A 102 -1.08 -13.66 -31.57
N MET A 103 -0.72 -12.51 -31.00
CA MET A 103 0.21 -12.39 -29.88
C MET A 103 -0.50 -11.81 -28.65
N THR A 104 -0.56 -12.60 -27.58
CA THR A 104 -1.15 -12.19 -26.29
C THR A 104 -0.11 -12.20 -25.19
N PHE A 105 -0.02 -11.12 -24.41
CA PHE A 105 0.86 -11.07 -23.26
C PHE A 105 0.24 -11.84 -22.07
N ILE A 106 0.96 -12.85 -21.58
CA ILE A 106 0.57 -13.60 -20.37
C ILE A 106 1.45 -13.13 -19.21
N PRO A 107 0.92 -12.34 -18.26
CA PRO A 107 1.72 -11.87 -17.13
C PRO A 107 2.17 -13.03 -16.25
N TYR A 108 3.43 -12.98 -15.79
CA TYR A 108 3.96 -14.00 -14.88
C TYR A 108 3.32 -13.85 -13.49
N VAL A 109 2.46 -14.79 -13.12
CA VAL A 109 1.92 -14.91 -11.77
C VAL A 109 2.78 -15.92 -11.00
N LYS A 110 3.52 -15.47 -9.99
CA LYS A 110 4.24 -16.36 -9.09
C LYS A 110 3.23 -16.96 -8.09
N GLU A 111 2.57 -18.04 -8.49
CA GLU A 111 1.73 -18.79 -7.55
C GLU A 111 2.62 -19.41 -6.46
N LEU A 112 2.35 -19.05 -5.21
CA LEU A 112 3.03 -19.61 -4.04
C LEU A 112 2.72 -21.11 -3.96
N GLY A 113 3.77 -21.95 -3.91
CA GLY A 113 3.64 -23.40 -3.73
C GLY A 113 3.73 -24.27 -5.01
N VAL A 114 3.79 -23.69 -6.20
CA VAL A 114 3.88 -24.47 -7.45
C VAL A 114 5.34 -24.79 -7.80
N LYS A 115 5.73 -26.07 -7.71
CA LYS A 115 7.02 -26.60 -8.18
C LYS A 115 7.24 -26.25 -9.66
N ARG A 116 8.48 -25.88 -10.03
CA ARG A 116 8.85 -25.40 -11.40
C ARG A 116 8.32 -26.29 -12.53
N GLU A 117 8.28 -27.60 -12.32
CA GLU A 117 7.84 -28.60 -13.30
C GLU A 117 6.35 -28.52 -13.64
N ASN A 118 5.50 -28.17 -12.66
CA ASN A 118 4.05 -28.06 -12.85
C ASN A 118 3.63 -26.77 -13.57
N ARG A 119 4.53 -25.78 -13.69
CA ARG A 119 4.25 -24.47 -14.31
C ARG A 119 4.06 -24.55 -15.82
N LYS A 120 4.74 -25.48 -16.50
CA LYS A 120 4.61 -25.68 -17.96
C LYS A 120 3.22 -26.18 -18.40
N LYS A 121 2.42 -26.73 -17.48
CA LYS A 121 1.07 -27.26 -17.77
C LYS A 121 -0.03 -26.21 -17.67
N LEU A 122 0.16 -25.18 -16.83
CA LEU A 122 -0.84 -24.12 -16.60
C LEU A 122 -0.78 -23.01 -17.67
N GLN A 123 0.39 -22.75 -18.26
CA GLN A 123 0.58 -21.71 -19.28
C GLN A 123 0.20 -22.14 -20.72
N LYS A 124 -0.45 -23.31 -20.88
CA LYS A 124 -0.84 -23.89 -22.19
C LYS A 124 -2.34 -23.82 -22.48
N LYS A 125 -3.09 -22.94 -21.83
CA LYS A 125 -4.51 -22.69 -22.16
C LYS A 125 -4.66 -21.38 -22.90
#